data_AF-A0A832GV62-F1
#
_entry.id   AF-A0A832GV62-F1
#
_cell.length_a   1.000
_cell.length_b   1.000
_cell.length_c   1.000
_cell.angle_alpha   90.00
_cell.angle_beta   90.00
_cell.angle_gamma   90.00
#
_symmetry.space_group_name_H-M   'P 1'
#
loop_
_entity.id
_entity.type
_entity.pdbx_description
1 polymer ?
#
loop_
_entity_poly.entity_id
_entity_poly.type
_entity_poly.pdbx_seq_one_letter_code
_entity_poly.pdbx_strand_id
1 'polypeptide(L)'
;MRSRGASPSGEAYQPRADPLPPQPDLAERLREAVAAFRRFLLECRDERGVVEILAAALGCRREVPTPAGAADLVCGDTVVEVEFEKRPYEGVCQAAFYKVLGGFPRAALVHVRLYRDEKFVNELKALVDYLGLKGKDIRCFVLFVEQGEIVEV
;
A
#
# COMPACT_ATOMS: atom_id res chain seq x y z
N MET A 1 44.86 -53.82 6.17
CA MET A 1 44.10 -52.69 6.76
C MET A 1 43.24 -52.08 5.67
N ARG A 2 41.91 -52.21 5.75
CA ARG A 2 40.96 -51.62 4.80
C ARG A 2 40.30 -50.42 5.48
N SER A 3 40.65 -49.21 5.05
CA SER A 3 39.96 -47.97 5.42
C SER A 3 38.64 -47.88 4.66
N ARG A 4 37.52 -48.02 5.38
CA ARG A 4 36.19 -47.58 4.94
C ARG A 4 35.99 -46.15 5.45
N GLY A 5 35.78 -45.20 4.55
CA GLY A 5 35.47 -43.83 4.92
C GLY A 5 35.09 -43.02 3.70
N ALA A 6 33.80 -43.03 3.36
CA ALA A 6 33.17 -41.97 2.59
C ALA A 6 31.68 -41.98 2.94
N SER A 7 31.28 -41.04 3.79
CA SER A 7 29.88 -40.70 4.05
C SER A 7 29.28 -40.09 2.78
N PRO A 8 28.01 -40.39 2.43
CA PRO A 8 27.35 -39.72 1.33
C PRO A 8 27.02 -38.28 1.73
N SER A 9 27.40 -37.35 0.86
CA SER A 9 27.06 -35.93 0.92
C SER A 9 25.55 -35.74 1.05
N GLY A 10 25.12 -35.18 2.18
CA GLY A 10 23.77 -34.68 2.36
C GLY A 10 23.60 -33.45 1.48
N GLU A 11 22.94 -33.60 0.34
CA GLU A 11 22.41 -32.47 -0.40
C GLU A 11 21.32 -31.82 0.45
N ALA A 12 21.62 -30.61 0.93
CA ALA A 12 20.66 -29.78 1.63
C ALA A 12 19.49 -29.47 0.68
N TYR A 13 18.31 -29.94 1.03
CA TYR A 13 17.05 -29.56 0.39
C TYR A 13 16.86 -28.06 0.60
N GLN A 14 17.26 -27.25 -0.38
CA GLN A 14 16.83 -25.86 -0.46
C GLN A 14 15.41 -25.88 -1.03
N PRO A 15 14.37 -25.51 -0.25
CA PRO A 15 13.05 -25.32 -0.82
C PRO A 15 13.18 -24.23 -1.89
N ARG A 16 12.94 -24.61 -3.15
CA ARG A 16 12.76 -23.64 -4.22
C ARG A 16 11.58 -22.76 -3.77
N ALA A 17 11.87 -21.50 -3.49
CA ALA A 17 10.84 -20.50 -3.32
C ALA A 17 10.22 -20.33 -4.71
N ASP A 18 9.13 -21.05 -4.96
CA ASP A 18 8.32 -20.80 -6.13
C ASP A 18 7.94 -19.30 -6.12
N PRO A 19 8.03 -18.60 -7.25
CA PRO A 19 7.61 -17.21 -7.32
C PRO A 19 6.16 -17.13 -6.84
N LEU A 20 5.90 -16.28 -5.86
CA LEU A 20 4.54 -15.98 -5.46
C LEU A 20 3.76 -15.53 -6.71
N PRO A 21 2.49 -15.97 -6.86
CA PRO A 21 1.68 -15.51 -7.97
C PRO A 21 1.65 -13.98 -7.98
N PRO A 22 1.65 -13.36 -9.17
CA PRO A 22 1.60 -11.91 -9.28
C PRO A 22 0.37 -11.41 -8.51
N GLN A 23 0.63 -10.59 -7.50
CA GLN A 23 -0.45 -9.95 -6.74
C GLN A 23 -1.22 -9.03 -7.70
N PRO A 24 -2.57 -9.02 -7.64
CA PRO A 24 -3.34 -8.08 -8.44
C PRO A 24 -2.90 -6.65 -8.14
N ASP A 25 -3.01 -5.80 -9.16
CA ASP A 25 -2.58 -4.40 -9.06
C ASP A 25 -3.26 -3.72 -7.87
N LEU A 26 -2.52 -2.91 -7.11
CA LEU A 26 -3.07 -2.24 -5.93
C LEU A 26 -4.31 -1.40 -6.30
N ALA A 27 -4.32 -0.77 -7.47
CA ALA A 27 -5.47 -0.02 -7.96
C ALA A 27 -6.72 -0.90 -8.12
N GLU A 28 -6.57 -2.12 -8.65
CA GLU A 28 -7.68 -3.07 -8.83
C GLU A 28 -8.22 -3.53 -7.47
N ARG A 29 -7.33 -3.90 -6.56
CA ARG A 29 -7.69 -4.31 -5.20
C ARG A 29 -8.41 -3.19 -4.44
N LEU A 30 -7.95 -1.95 -4.59
CA LEU A 30 -8.64 -0.81 -4.00
C LEU A 30 -10.05 -0.64 -4.60
N ARG A 31 -10.22 -0.83 -5.92
CA ARG A 31 -11.54 -0.70 -6.57
C ARG A 31 -12.50 -1.77 -6.03
N GLU A 32 -12.02 -3.00 -5.91
CA GLU A 32 -12.79 -4.09 -5.31
C GLU A 32 -13.13 -3.80 -3.84
N ALA A 33 -12.16 -3.30 -3.06
CA ALA A 33 -12.36 -2.92 -1.67
C ALA A 33 -13.43 -1.83 -1.51
N VAL A 34 -13.36 -0.77 -2.32
CA VAL A 34 -14.36 0.30 -2.31
C VAL A 34 -15.73 -0.24 -2.71
N ALA A 35 -15.82 -1.08 -3.75
CA ALA A 35 -17.09 -1.66 -4.18
C ALA A 35 -17.72 -2.57 -3.11
N ALA A 36 -16.91 -3.40 -2.44
CA ALA A 36 -17.39 -4.36 -1.45
C ALA A 36 -17.69 -3.73 -0.08
N PHE A 37 -16.88 -2.74 0.34
CA PHE A 37 -16.92 -2.17 1.69
C PHE A 37 -17.44 -0.73 1.74
N ARG A 38 -18.01 -0.21 0.63
CA ARG A 38 -18.53 1.17 0.54
C ARG A 38 -19.34 1.60 1.76
N ARG A 39 -20.31 0.79 2.19
CA ARG A 39 -21.19 1.14 3.33
C ARG A 39 -20.40 1.36 4.62
N PHE A 40 -19.43 0.51 4.91
CA PHE A 40 -18.59 0.65 6.09
C PHE A 40 -17.68 1.89 5.99
N LEU A 41 -17.13 2.16 4.79
CA LEU A 41 -16.31 3.35 4.55
C LEU A 41 -17.11 4.66 4.73
N LEU A 42 -18.40 4.68 4.38
CA LEU A 42 -19.28 5.83 4.61
C LEU A 42 -19.62 6.06 6.09
N GLU A 43 -19.48 5.03 6.93
CA GLU A 43 -19.73 5.12 8.37
C GLU A 43 -18.49 5.53 9.16
N CYS A 44 -17.30 5.53 8.54
CA CYS A 44 -16.06 5.96 9.16
C CYS A 44 -16.12 7.44 9.57
N ARG A 45 -15.64 7.71 10.79
CA ARG A 45 -15.57 9.07 11.36
C ARG A 45 -14.15 9.61 11.42
N ASP A 46 -13.17 8.73 11.28
CA ASP A 46 -11.76 9.03 11.39
C ASP A 46 -10.93 8.10 10.49
N GLU A 47 -9.66 8.47 10.34
CA GLU A 47 -8.66 7.76 9.54
C GLU A 47 -8.43 6.34 10.02
N ARG A 48 -8.47 6.12 11.34
CA ARG A 48 -8.27 4.79 11.92
C ARG A 48 -9.34 3.81 11.43
N GLY A 49 -10.61 4.21 11.42
CA GLY A 49 -11.68 3.36 10.89
C GLY A 49 -11.48 3.01 9.41
N VAL A 50 -11.01 3.97 8.61
CA VAL A 50 -10.69 3.74 7.19
C VAL A 50 -9.54 2.75 7.04
N VAL A 51 -8.46 2.91 7.80
CA VAL A 51 -7.31 2.00 7.82
C VAL A 51 -7.75 0.59 8.22
N GLU A 52 -8.60 0.43 9.23
CA GLU A 52 -9.11 -0.88 9.66
C GLU A 52 -9.89 -1.60 8.54
N ILE A 53 -10.75 -0.88 7.81
CA ILE A 53 -11.51 -1.45 6.69
C ILE A 53 -10.59 -1.78 5.52
N LEU A 54 -9.71 -0.87 5.11
CA LEU A 54 -8.79 -1.10 4.00
C LEU A 54 -7.83 -2.25 4.31
N ALA A 55 -7.35 -2.37 5.56
CA ALA A 55 -6.53 -3.50 5.98
C ALA A 55 -7.26 -4.83 5.78
N ALA A 56 -8.52 -4.92 6.24
CA ALA A 56 -9.34 -6.12 6.10
C ALA A 56 -9.66 -6.44 4.64
N ALA A 57 -10.06 -5.43 3.86
CA ALA A 57 -10.47 -5.58 2.47
C ALA A 57 -9.31 -5.98 1.55
N LEU A 58 -8.13 -5.40 1.78
CA LEU A 58 -6.93 -5.67 1.00
C LEU A 58 -6.17 -6.88 1.55
N GLY A 59 -6.44 -7.37 2.76
CA GLY A 59 -5.61 -8.38 3.41
C GLY A 59 -4.21 -7.85 3.78
N CYS A 60 -4.12 -6.57 4.13
CA CYS A 60 -2.88 -5.92 4.52
C CYS A 60 -2.69 -5.92 6.04
N ARG A 61 -1.44 -5.84 6.48
CA ARG A 61 -1.13 -5.61 7.90
C ARG A 61 -1.29 -4.12 8.20
N ARG A 62 -1.86 -3.76 9.34
CA ARG A 62 -2.03 -2.36 9.77
C ARG A 62 -1.06 -1.96 10.89
N GLU A 63 -0.80 -0.66 11.01
CA GLU A 63 0.02 -0.04 12.07
C GLU A 63 1.38 -0.73 12.23
N VAL A 64 2.05 -0.99 11.10
CA VAL A 64 3.30 -1.76 11.09
C VAL A 64 4.45 -0.86 11.54
N PRO A 65 5.17 -1.19 12.63
CA PRO A 65 6.31 -0.40 13.05
C PRO A 65 7.44 -0.45 12.01
N THR A 66 7.98 0.71 11.67
CA THR A 66 9.10 0.86 10.75
C THR A 66 10.12 1.85 11.34
N PRO A 67 11.37 1.88 10.83
CA PRO A 67 12.32 2.93 11.19
C PRO A 67 11.85 4.36 10.91
N ALA A 68 10.85 4.55 10.02
CA ALA A 68 10.31 5.85 9.65
C ALA A 68 8.97 6.19 10.36
N GLY A 69 8.56 5.38 11.35
CA GLY A 69 7.28 5.50 12.05
C GLY A 69 6.38 4.27 11.87
N ALA A 70 5.15 4.34 12.38
CA ALA A 70 4.17 3.28 12.20
C ALA A 70 3.43 3.50 10.88
N ALA A 71 3.65 2.64 9.90
CA ALA A 71 2.97 2.69 8.62
C ALA A 71 1.51 2.22 8.76
N ASP A 72 0.58 2.94 8.11
CA ASP A 72 -0.83 2.62 8.18
C ASP A 72 -1.11 1.22 7.67
N LEU A 73 -0.63 0.89 6.46
CA LEU A 73 -0.78 -0.44 5.88
C LEU A 73 0.52 -0.94 5.22
N VAL A 74 0.72 -2.25 5.28
CA VAL A 74 1.73 -2.96 4.49
C VAL A 74 1.07 -4.10 3.73
N CYS A 75 1.05 -3.97 2.41
CA CYS A 75 0.42 -4.86 1.43
C CYS A 75 1.50 -5.58 0.63
N GLY A 76 2.09 -6.64 1.19
CA GLY A 76 3.23 -7.32 0.58
C GLY A 76 4.49 -6.43 0.61
N ASP A 77 4.99 -6.05 -0.55
CA ASP A 77 6.17 -5.18 -0.73
C ASP A 77 5.82 -3.67 -0.81
N THR A 78 4.54 -3.33 -0.74
CA THR A 78 4.05 -1.96 -0.84
C THR A 78 3.61 -1.46 0.53
N VAL A 79 4.19 -0.35 0.97
CA VAL A 79 3.69 0.41 2.13
C VAL A 79 2.64 1.41 1.66
N VAL A 80 1.56 1.59 2.42
CA VAL A 80 0.48 2.51 2.08
C VAL A 80 0.29 3.47 3.24
N GLU A 81 0.35 4.77 2.94
CA GLU A 81 -0.14 5.84 3.81
C GLU A 81 -1.58 6.16 3.42
N VAL A 82 -2.46 6.32 4.41
CA VAL A 82 -3.88 6.59 4.23
C VAL A 82 -4.22 7.96 4.80
N GLU A 83 -4.93 8.77 4.02
CA GLU A 83 -5.25 10.14 4.38
C GLU A 83 -6.77 10.38 4.23
N PHE A 84 -7.50 10.44 5.34
CA PHE A 84 -8.97 10.58 5.32
C PHE A 84 -9.43 12.03 5.48
N GLU A 85 -10.16 12.56 4.48
CA GLU A 85 -10.69 13.94 4.45
C GLU A 85 -9.62 15.03 4.70
N LYS A 86 -8.35 14.74 4.39
CA LYS A 86 -7.22 15.68 4.50
C LYS A 86 -6.98 16.43 3.19
N ARG A 87 -5.98 17.32 3.19
CA ARG A 87 -5.55 18.11 2.01
C ARG A 87 -4.66 17.28 1.07
N PRO A 88 -4.56 17.64 -0.22
CA PRO A 88 -3.82 16.87 -1.23
C PRO A 88 -2.34 16.59 -0.94
N TYR A 89 -1.70 17.42 -0.12
CA TYR A 89 -0.27 17.29 0.17
C TYR A 89 0.02 16.55 1.47
N GLU A 90 -1.00 16.25 2.27
CA GLU A 90 -0.83 15.50 3.51
C GLU A 90 -0.51 14.03 3.17
N GLY A 91 0.32 13.39 4.00
CA GLY A 91 0.80 12.02 3.77
C GLY A 91 1.90 11.86 2.72
N VAL A 92 2.13 12.83 1.83
CA VAL A 92 3.14 12.72 0.76
C VAL A 92 4.54 12.47 1.31
N CYS A 93 4.96 13.27 2.29
CA CYS A 93 6.25 13.09 2.94
C CYS A 93 6.33 11.73 3.64
N GLN A 94 5.24 11.29 4.28
CA GLN A 94 5.20 10.05 5.04
C GLN A 94 5.33 8.83 4.12
N ALA A 95 4.59 8.79 3.01
CA ALA A 95 4.73 7.77 1.97
C ALA A 95 6.16 7.71 1.40
N ALA A 96 6.77 8.87 1.16
CA ALA A 96 8.17 8.94 0.73
C ALA A 96 9.15 8.45 1.81
N PHE A 97 8.94 8.83 3.06
CA PHE A 97 9.76 8.42 4.20
C PHE A 97 9.71 6.91 4.41
N TYR A 98 8.54 6.27 4.32
CA TYR A 98 8.47 4.82 4.43
C TYR A 98 9.22 4.11 3.31
N LYS A 99 9.14 4.61 2.07
CA LYS A 99 9.94 4.02 0.98
C LYS A 99 11.44 4.12 1.28
N VAL A 100 11.92 5.32 1.63
CA VAL A 100 13.36 5.61 1.75
C VAL A 100 13.95 5.05 3.05
N LEU A 101 13.35 5.37 4.20
CA LEU A 101 13.86 5.00 5.53
C LEU A 101 13.24 3.69 6.04
N GLY A 102 12.00 3.41 5.67
CA GLY A 102 11.34 2.15 6.02
C GLY A 102 11.81 0.95 5.18
N GLY A 103 12.54 1.19 4.09
CA GLY A 103 13.13 0.14 3.24
C GLY A 103 12.13 -0.57 2.34
N PHE A 104 10.97 0.03 2.09
CA PHE A 104 9.96 -0.57 1.22
C PHE A 104 10.28 -0.33 -0.27
N PRO A 105 10.24 -1.37 -1.12
CA PRO A 105 10.45 -1.20 -2.56
C PRO A 105 9.43 -0.30 -3.23
N ARG A 106 8.20 -0.24 -2.73
CA ARG A 106 7.09 0.54 -3.29
C ARG A 106 6.35 1.25 -2.18
N ALA A 107 5.82 2.44 -2.48
CA ALA A 107 4.90 3.12 -1.59
C ALA A 107 3.64 3.57 -2.33
N ALA A 108 2.56 3.72 -1.58
CA ALA A 108 1.32 4.29 -2.05
C ALA A 108 0.82 5.34 -1.06
N LEU A 109 0.27 6.42 -1.58
CA LEU A 109 -0.54 7.38 -0.83
C LEU A 109 -1.99 7.20 -1.26
N VAL A 110 -2.88 6.94 -0.31
CA VAL A 110 -4.30 6.71 -0.56
C VAL A 110 -5.10 7.77 0.18
N HIS A 111 -5.53 8.79 -0.56
CA HIS A 111 -6.50 9.73 -0.04
C HIS A 111 -7.90 9.13 -0.10
N VAL A 112 -8.61 9.14 1.01
CA VAL A 112 -10.00 8.70 1.10
C VAL A 112 -10.88 9.92 1.32
N ARG A 113 -11.82 10.10 0.39
CA ARG A 113 -12.74 11.22 0.33
C ARG A 113 -14.16 10.69 0.24
N LEU A 114 -15.08 11.23 1.04
CA LEU A 114 -16.47 10.85 1.00
C LEU A 114 -17.10 11.23 -0.35
N TYR A 115 -16.78 12.43 -0.84
CA TYR A 115 -17.36 12.98 -2.07
C TYR A 115 -16.29 13.35 -3.09
N ARG A 116 -16.67 13.26 -4.38
CA ARG A 116 -15.87 13.69 -5.51
C ARG A 116 -15.45 15.16 -5.41
N ASP A 117 -14.17 15.40 -5.64
CA ASP A 117 -13.56 16.74 -5.65
C ASP A 117 -12.50 16.81 -6.76
N GLU A 118 -12.89 17.39 -7.91
CA GLU A 118 -11.99 17.54 -9.06
C GLU A 118 -10.83 18.49 -8.78
N LYS A 119 -11.04 19.52 -7.94
CA LYS A 119 -9.98 20.45 -7.60
C LYS A 119 -8.89 19.72 -6.80
N PHE A 120 -9.29 18.90 -5.85
CA PHE A 120 -8.40 18.04 -5.09
C PHE A 120 -7.55 17.13 -6.00
N VAL A 121 -8.17 16.44 -6.96
CA VAL A 121 -7.46 15.56 -7.90
C VAL A 121 -6.42 16.34 -8.70
N ASN A 122 -6.80 17.51 -9.22
CA ASN A 122 -5.88 18.33 -10.01
C ASN A 122 -4.70 18.88 -9.17
N GLU A 123 -4.94 19.27 -7.92
CA GLU A 123 -3.89 19.71 -7.00
C GLU A 123 -2.93 18.56 -6.65
N LEU A 124 -3.46 17.38 -6.33
CA LEU A 124 -2.65 16.19 -6.07
C LEU A 124 -1.84 15.79 -7.30
N LYS A 125 -2.44 15.86 -8.50
CA LYS A 125 -1.75 15.55 -9.76
C LYS A 125 -0.56 16.47 -9.98
N ALA A 126 -0.76 17.78 -9.84
CA ALA A 126 0.31 18.76 -9.97
C ALA A 126 1.45 18.50 -8.97
N LEU A 127 1.13 18.09 -7.75
CA LEU A 127 2.12 17.73 -6.74
C LEU A 127 2.90 16.45 -7.09
N VAL A 128 2.20 15.40 -7.52
CA VAL A 128 2.78 14.13 -7.97
C VAL A 128 3.77 14.35 -9.12
N ASP A 129 3.37 15.18 -10.09
CA ASP A 129 4.17 15.51 -11.26
C ASP A 129 5.39 16.36 -10.86
N TYR A 130 5.19 17.42 -10.05
CA TYR A 130 6.26 18.30 -9.57
C TYR A 130 7.33 17.54 -8.78
N LEU A 131 6.92 16.62 -7.91
CA LEU A 131 7.84 15.81 -7.11
C LEU A 131 8.36 14.58 -7.86
N GLY A 132 7.85 14.26 -9.04
CA GLY A 132 8.19 13.08 -9.82
C GLY A 132 8.03 11.79 -9.02
N LEU A 133 6.89 11.61 -8.34
CA LEU A 133 6.64 10.48 -7.41
C LEU A 133 6.53 9.14 -8.15
N LYS A 134 5.90 9.12 -9.32
CA LYS A 134 5.77 7.90 -10.15
C LYS A 134 7.12 7.30 -10.53
N GLY A 135 8.07 8.14 -10.93
CA GLY A 135 9.43 7.71 -11.25
C GLY A 135 10.23 7.19 -10.04
N LYS A 136 9.67 7.31 -8.83
CA LYS A 136 10.22 6.79 -7.58
C LYS A 136 9.38 5.61 -7.05
N ASP A 137 8.50 5.00 -7.84
CA ASP A 137 7.51 3.99 -7.42
C ASP A 137 6.72 4.38 -6.17
N ILE A 138 6.32 5.66 -6.11
CA ILE A 138 5.35 6.17 -5.14
C ILE A 138 4.08 6.49 -5.95
N ARG A 139 3.03 5.69 -5.77
CA ARG A 139 1.74 5.86 -6.47
C ARG A 139 0.76 6.62 -5.58
N CYS A 140 -0.08 7.46 -6.18
CA CYS A 140 -1.08 8.23 -5.44
C CYS A 140 -2.47 7.86 -5.95
N PHE A 141 -3.38 7.61 -5.02
CA PHE A 141 -4.77 7.24 -5.30
C PHE A 141 -5.71 8.16 -4.53
N VAL A 142 -6.85 8.45 -5.14
CA VAL A 142 -8.00 9.08 -4.49
C VAL A 142 -9.17 8.13 -4.58
N LEU A 143 -9.73 7.78 -3.43
CA LEU A 143 -10.91 6.94 -3.28
C LEU A 143 -12.10 7.86 -2.97
N PHE A 144 -13.05 7.94 -3.90
CA PHE A 144 -14.30 8.66 -3.72
C PHE A 144 -15.40 7.69 -3.30
N VAL A 145 -15.65 7.63 -1.99
CA VAL A 145 -16.46 6.57 -1.38
C VAL A 145 -17.92 6.62 -1.85
N GLU A 146 -18.55 7.80 -1.93
CA GLU A 146 -19.94 7.91 -2.41
C GLU A 146 -20.09 7.53 -3.89
N GLN A 147 -19.08 7.80 -4.71
CA GLN A 147 -19.11 7.46 -6.13
C GLN A 147 -18.70 6.00 -6.37
N GLY A 148 -18.07 5.35 -5.39
CA GLY A 148 -17.45 4.04 -5.59
C GLY A 148 -16.30 4.10 -6.59
N GLU A 149 -15.64 5.25 -6.70
CA GLU A 149 -14.67 5.56 -7.74
C GLU A 149 -13.26 5.63 -7.18
N ILE A 150 -12.29 5.26 -8.02
CA ILE A 150 -10.87 5.42 -7.72
C ILE A 150 -10.19 6.13 -8.87
N VAL A 151 -9.44 7.17 -8.52
CA VAL A 151 -8.57 7.90 -9.43
C VAL A 151 -7.14 7.65 -9.02
N GLU A 152 -6.35 7.06 -9.91
CA GLU A 152 -4.89 7.08 -9.79
C GLU A 152 -4.37 8.35 -10.46
N VAL A 153 -3.51 9.07 -9.74
CA VAL A 153 -3.06 10.42 -10.11
C VAL A 153 -1.69 10.40 -10.73
#